data_AF-A0A4P8SAS2-F1
#
_entry.id   AF-A0A4P8SAS2-F1
#
_cell.length_a   1.000
_cell.length_b   1.000
_cell.length_c   1.000
_cell.angle_alpha   90.00
_cell.angle_beta   90.00
_cell.angle_gamma   90.00
#
_symmetry.space_group_name_H-M   'P 1'
#
loop_
_entity.id
_entity.type
_entity.pdbx_description
1 polymer ?
#
loop_
_entity_poly.entity_id
_entity_poly.type
_entity_poly.pdbx_seq_one_letter_code
_entity_poly.pdbx_strand_id
1 'polypeptide(L)'
;MPWTPTAEEVEQFKTLNQDKSANEDYYKVMLPILLETVNDEYNQCFEPSNLPGAVKLFLAKATQFYSMNSGLKSRSMGSVSYDFDFANLPSSITSLLTRYRKVKVHVL
;
A
#
# COMPACT_ATOMS: atom_id res chain seq x y z
N MET A 1 16.36 1.66 -6.69
CA MET A 1 16.07 2.90 -5.94
C MET A 1 14.59 2.84 -5.56
N PRO A 2 14.22 2.94 -4.28
CA PRO A 2 12.82 3.01 -3.90
C PRO A 2 12.18 4.24 -4.56
N TRP A 3 11.01 4.06 -5.15
CA TRP A 3 10.24 5.15 -5.75
C TRP A 3 9.96 6.21 -4.68
N THR A 4 10.26 7.48 -4.97
CA THR A 4 9.90 8.60 -4.09
C THR A 4 8.65 9.25 -4.64
N PRO A 5 7.47 9.07 -4.01
CA PRO A 5 6.24 9.71 -4.47
C PRO A 5 6.40 11.22 -4.46
N THR A 6 5.98 11.87 -5.54
CA THR A 6 5.92 13.33 -5.61
C THR A 6 4.79 13.87 -4.74
N ALA A 7 4.87 15.15 -4.35
CA ALA A 7 3.85 15.76 -3.48
C ALA A 7 2.44 15.69 -4.10
N GLU A 8 2.34 15.86 -5.42
CA GLU A 8 1.07 15.76 -6.16
C GLU A 8 0.47 14.35 -6.09
N GLU A 9 1.29 13.30 -6.19
CA GLU A 9 0.84 11.92 -6.06
C GLU A 9 0.34 11.64 -4.64
N VAL A 10 1.04 12.13 -3.63
CA VAL A 10 0.62 12.00 -2.23
C VAL A 10 -0.73 12.68 -1.99
N GLU A 11 -0.98 13.86 -2.58
CA GLU A 11 -2.28 14.52 -2.53
C GLU A 11 -3.39 13.72 -3.23
N GLN A 12 -3.10 13.06 -4.36
CA GLN A 12 -4.04 12.14 -5.01
C GLN A 12 -4.41 10.96 -4.08
N PHE A 13 -3.45 10.38 -3.38
CA PHE A 13 -3.73 9.30 -2.42
C PHE A 13 -4.50 9.80 -1.18
N LYS A 14 -4.18 10.99 -0.68
CA LYS A 14 -4.95 11.63 0.42
C LYS A 14 -6.41 11.89 0.05
N THR A 15 -6.65 12.41 -1.15
CA THR A 15 -8.01 12.68 -1.65
C THR A 15 -8.82 11.40 -1.83
N LEU A 16 -8.19 10.32 -2.32
CA LEU A 16 -8.82 8.99 -2.41
C LEU A 16 -9.24 8.43 -1.04
N ASN A 17 -8.44 8.68 0.00
CA ASN A 17 -8.72 8.21 1.37
C ASN A 17 -9.65 9.12 2.17
N GLN A 18 -9.96 10.33 1.65
CA GLN A 18 -10.67 11.40 2.37
C GLN A 18 -9.99 11.83 3.69
N ASP A 19 -8.70 11.54 3.84
CA ASP A 19 -7.93 11.82 5.07
C ASP A 19 -7.31 13.22 5.01
N LYS A 20 -7.94 14.18 5.68
CA LYS A 20 -7.45 15.58 5.75
C LYS A 20 -6.28 15.79 6.71
N SER A 21 -6.01 14.85 7.63
CA SER A 21 -5.03 15.03 8.72
C SER A 21 -3.83 14.08 8.64
N ALA A 22 -3.68 13.32 7.56
CA ALA A 22 -2.66 12.30 7.47
C ALA A 22 -1.28 12.87 7.07
N ASN A 23 -0.23 12.40 7.74
CA ASN A 23 1.15 12.87 7.59
C ASN A 23 1.71 12.57 6.20
N GLU A 24 2.27 13.56 5.51
CA GLU A 24 2.87 13.38 4.18
C GLU A 24 4.08 12.46 4.20
N ASP A 25 4.89 12.58 5.24
CA ASP A 25 6.09 11.76 5.43
C ASP A 25 5.74 10.28 5.58
N TYR A 26 4.58 9.98 6.17
CA TYR A 26 4.09 8.61 6.25
C TYR A 26 3.79 8.03 4.86
N TYR A 27 3.09 8.79 4.00
CA TYR A 27 2.81 8.33 2.63
C TYR A 27 4.08 8.18 1.80
N LYS A 28 5.06 9.08 1.94
CA LYS A 28 6.34 9.01 1.22
C LYS A 28 7.12 7.73 1.53
N VAL A 29 7.05 7.24 2.77
CA VAL A 29 7.72 6.02 3.19
C VAL A 29 6.88 4.78 2.89
N MET A 30 5.57 4.84 3.14
CA MET A 30 4.70 3.67 3.08
C MET A 30 4.37 3.24 1.64
N LEU A 31 4.15 4.20 0.74
CA LEU A 31 3.78 3.92 -0.66
C LEU A 31 4.83 3.07 -1.42
N PRO A 32 6.15 3.37 -1.38
CA PRO A 32 7.13 2.54 -2.05
C PRO A 32 7.24 1.14 -1.45
N ILE A 33 7.14 1.01 -0.12
CA ILE A 33 7.17 -0.29 0.56
C ILE A 33 5.99 -1.15 0.07
N LEU A 34 4.78 -0.59 0.05
CA LEU A 34 3.60 -1.31 -0.42
C LEU A 34 3.67 -1.66 -1.91
N LEU A 35 4.28 -0.82 -2.73
CA LEU A 35 4.44 -1.10 -4.15
C LEU A 35 5.44 -2.26 -4.38
N GLU A 36 6.53 -2.27 -3.63
CA GLU A 36 7.51 -3.37 -3.64
C GLU A 36 6.87 -4.69 -3.23
N THR A 37 6.13 -4.68 -2.11
CA THR A 37 5.48 -5.88 -1.61
C THR A 37 4.39 -6.40 -2.57
N VAL A 38 3.65 -5.50 -3.25
CA VAL A 38 2.68 -5.89 -4.30
C VAL A 38 3.39 -6.50 -5.50
N ASN A 39 4.53 -5.96 -5.92
CA ASN A 39 5.30 -6.50 -7.04
C ASN A 39 5.80 -7.91 -6.73
N ASP A 40 6.28 -8.14 -5.50
CA ASP A 40 6.78 -9.44 -5.04
C ASP A 40 5.66 -10.49 -4.98
N GLU A 41 4.51 -10.16 -4.38
CA GLU A 41 3.41 -11.13 -4.26
C GLU A 41 2.78 -11.50 -5.61
N TYR A 42 2.62 -10.52 -6.50
CA TYR A 42 1.93 -10.72 -7.77
C TYR A 42 2.87 -11.09 -8.92
N ASN A 43 4.19 -11.16 -8.66
CA ASN A 43 5.24 -11.36 -9.68
C ASN A 43 5.03 -10.42 -10.89
N GLN A 44 4.72 -9.16 -10.60
CA GLN A 44 4.54 -8.11 -11.60
C GLN A 44 5.52 -6.98 -11.30
N CYS A 45 5.88 -6.22 -12.33
CA CYS A 45 6.67 -5.00 -12.18
C CYS A 45 5.75 -3.83 -12.50
N PHE A 46 4.94 -3.40 -11.54
CA PHE A 46 4.19 -2.16 -11.69
C PHE A 46 5.17 -0.98 -11.64
N GLU A 47 5.24 -0.23 -12.73
CA GLU A 47 5.99 1.02 -12.75
C GLU A 47 5.16 2.13 -12.12
N PRO A 48 5.76 2.99 -11.27
CA PRO A 48 5.05 4.10 -10.63
C PRO A 48 4.39 5.07 -11.62
N SER A 49 5.05 5.26 -12.78
CA SER A 49 4.59 6.10 -13.89
C SER A 49 3.28 5.61 -14.53
N ASN A 50 2.98 4.30 -14.45
CA ASN A 50 1.82 3.69 -15.09
C ASN A 50 1.10 2.70 -14.17
N LEU A 51 0.71 3.18 -12.98
CA LEU A 51 -0.07 2.38 -12.04
C LEU A 51 -1.53 2.22 -12.51
N PRO A 52 -2.04 0.98 -12.68
CA PRO A 52 -3.46 0.75 -12.94
C PRO A 52 -4.33 1.32 -11.83
N GLY A 53 -5.51 1.83 -12.18
CA GLY A 53 -6.42 2.45 -11.20
C GLY A 53 -6.78 1.54 -10.01
N ALA A 54 -6.87 0.22 -10.24
CA ALA A 54 -7.09 -0.75 -9.17
C ALA A 54 -5.92 -0.86 -8.18
N VAL A 55 -4.68 -0.75 -8.67
CA VAL A 55 -3.47 -0.75 -7.83
C VAL A 55 -3.38 0.55 -7.04
N LYS A 56 -3.71 1.70 -7.65
CA LYS A 56 -3.79 2.98 -6.92
C LYS A 56 -4.81 2.93 -5.78
N LEU A 57 -5.98 2.35 -6.04
CA LEU A 57 -7.06 2.22 -5.05
C LEU A 57 -6.70 1.22 -3.94
N PHE A 58 -5.94 0.18 -4.28
CA PHE A 58 -5.35 -0.74 -3.29
C PHE A 58 -4.36 -0.02 -2.38
N LEU A 59 -3.37 0.69 -2.95
CA LEU A 59 -2.35 1.43 -2.20
C LEU A 59 -2.99 2.46 -1.26
N ALA A 60 -4.01 3.18 -1.75
CA ALA A 60 -4.78 4.13 -0.94
C ALA A 60 -5.43 3.44 0.28
N LYS A 61 -6.21 2.38 0.05
CA LYS A 61 -6.89 1.68 1.14
C LYS A 61 -5.96 0.95 2.09
N ALA A 62 -4.86 0.40 1.58
CA ALA A 62 -3.84 -0.26 2.39
C ALA A 62 -3.15 0.75 3.33
N THR A 63 -2.70 1.90 2.80
CA THR A 63 -2.11 2.97 3.62
C THR A 63 -3.08 3.48 4.70
N GLN A 64 -4.36 3.66 4.37
CA GLN A 64 -5.39 4.03 5.34
C GLN A 64 -5.57 2.98 6.43
N PHE A 65 -5.61 1.70 6.06
CA PHE A 65 -5.77 0.59 7.01
C PHE A 65 -4.61 0.53 8.01
N TYR A 66 -3.36 0.61 7.53
CA TYR A 66 -2.19 0.61 8.40
C TYR A 66 -2.11 1.85 9.29
N SER A 67 -2.60 3.01 8.82
CA SER A 67 -2.72 4.22 9.64
C SER A 67 -3.75 4.04 10.77
N MET A 68 -4.92 3.49 10.45
CA MET A 68 -6.05 3.37 11.38
C MET A 68 -5.88 2.25 12.41
N ASN A 69 -5.20 1.14 12.06
CA ASN A 69 -4.91 0.05 12.99
C ASN A 69 -3.85 0.40 14.06
N SER A 70 -3.17 1.55 13.95
CA SER A 70 -2.28 2.07 15.00
C SER A 70 -3.01 2.67 16.21
N GLY A 71 -4.34 2.50 16.29
CA GLY A 71 -5.31 3.15 17.18
C GLY A 71 -5.18 2.94 18.70
N LEU A 72 -3.98 2.83 19.26
CA LEU A 72 -3.69 3.10 20.67
C LEU A 72 -3.08 4.50 20.78
N LYS A 73 -3.94 5.51 20.91
CA LYS A 73 -3.63 6.96 20.99
C LYS A 73 -2.61 7.40 22.07
N SER A 74 -2.05 6.50 22.88
CA SER A 74 -1.14 6.84 23.98
C SER A 74 -0.20 5.69 24.34
N ARG A 75 0.61 5.22 23.39
CA ARG A 75 1.81 4.43 23.71
C ARG A 75 2.99 5.01 22.94
N SER A 76 3.98 5.53 23.67
CA SER A 76 5.27 5.94 23.12
C SER A 76 5.89 4.71 22.43
N MET A 77 5.96 4.77 21.11
CA MET A 77 6.40 3.67 20.26
C MET A 77 7.93 3.58 20.38
N GLY A 78 8.45 2.55 21.05
CA GLY A 78 9.84 2.12 20.86
C GLY A 78 10.07 1.64 19.42
N SER A 79 11.23 1.04 19.10
CA SER A 79 11.45 0.43 17.78
C SER A 79 10.46 -0.72 17.57
N VAL A 80 9.35 -0.46 16.88
CA VAL A 80 8.35 -1.46 16.56
C VAL A 80 8.67 -2.04 15.19
N SER A 81 8.91 -3.35 15.16
CA SER A 81 8.87 -4.15 13.94
C SER A 81 7.40 -4.30 13.57
N TYR A 82 6.93 -3.52 12.60
CA TYR A 82 5.61 -3.71 12.02
C TYR A 82 5.67 -4.88 11.04
N ASP A 83 4.93 -5.95 11.31
CA ASP A 83 4.68 -7.01 10.34
C ASP A 83 3.62 -6.52 9.34
N PHE A 84 4.08 -5.96 8.22
CA PHE A 84 3.23 -5.52 7.11
C PHE A 84 2.79 -6.71 6.23
N ASP A 85 2.22 -7.74 6.86
CA ASP A 85 1.72 -8.90 6.14
C ASP A 85 0.42 -8.58 5.43
N PHE A 86 0.33 -8.96 4.15
CA PHE A 86 -0.92 -8.90 3.37
C PHE A 86 -2.03 -9.76 3.97
N ALA A 87 -1.69 -10.76 4.79
CA ALA A 87 -2.64 -11.61 5.49
C ALA A 87 -3.54 -10.81 6.45
N ASN A 88 -3.07 -9.67 6.96
CA ASN A 88 -3.83 -8.81 7.86
C ASN A 88 -4.76 -7.84 7.12
N LEU A 89 -4.65 -7.71 5.79
CA LEU A 89 -5.52 -6.85 4.99
C LEU A 89 -6.88 -7.52 4.75
N PRO A 90 -7.99 -6.79 4.91
CA PRO A 90 -9.32 -7.28 4.57
C PRO A 90 -9.40 -7.81 3.14
N SER A 91 -10.15 -8.89 2.94
CA SER A 91 -10.38 -9.51 1.62
C SER A 91 -10.94 -8.53 0.60
N SER A 92 -11.72 -7.54 1.03
CA SER A 92 -12.22 -6.45 0.18
C SER A 92 -11.11 -5.63 -0.48
N ILE A 93 -9.98 -5.43 0.21
CA ILE A 93 -8.83 -4.69 -0.32
C ILE A 93 -8.01 -5.59 -1.24
N THR A 94 -7.66 -6.80 -0.78
CA THR A 94 -6.87 -7.75 -1.59
C THR A 94 -7.59 -8.20 -2.85
N SER A 95 -8.93 -8.21 -2.86
CA SER A 95 -9.74 -8.51 -4.04
C SER A 95 -9.47 -7.57 -5.22
N LEU A 96 -9.06 -6.32 -4.98
CA LEU A 96 -8.72 -5.35 -6.04
C LEU A 96 -7.53 -5.81 -6.89
N LEU A 97 -6.60 -6.56 -6.28
CA LEU A 97 -5.39 -7.04 -6.94
C LEU A 97 -5.55 -8.44 -7.53
N THR A 98 -6.58 -9.20 -7.15
CA THR A 98 -6.79 -10.59 -7.61
C THR A 98 -6.78 -10.74 -9.14
N ARG A 99 -7.25 -9.72 -9.88
CA ARG A 99 -7.24 -9.71 -11.35
C ARG A 99 -5.85 -9.70 -11.96
N TYR A 100 -4.86 -9.18 -11.24
CA TYR A 100 -3.47 -9.10 -11.70
C TYR A 100 -2.64 -10.29 -11.24
N ARG A 101 -3.23 -11.23 -10.49
CA ARG A 101 -2.52 -12.42 -10.01
C ARG A 101 -2.21 -13.32 -11.19
N LYS A 102 -0.94 -13.34 -11.61
CA LYS A 102 -0.47 -14.34 -12.58
C LYS A 102 -0.60 -15.71 -11.93
N VAL A 103 -1.36 -16.59 -12.57
CA VAL A 103 -1.47 -17.98 -12.13
C VAL A 103 -0.08 -18.59 -12.26
N LYS A 104 0.48 -19.12 -11.17
CA LYS A 104 1.66 -19.97 -11.24
C LYS A 104 1.23 -21.25 -11.94
N VAL A 105 1.45 -21.31 -13.25
CA VAL A 105 1.19 -22.52 -14.03
C VAL A 105 2.23 -23.54 -13.60
N HIS A 106 1.80 -24.56 -12.85
CA HIS A 106 2.63 -25.72 -12.60
C HIS A 106 2.55 -26.57 -13.87
N VAL A 107 3.62 -26.57 -14.67
CA VAL A 107 3.72 -27.46 -15.83
C VAL A 107 4.03 -28.86 -15.27
N LEU A 108 3.14 -29.82 -15.52
CA LEU A 108 3.30 -31.23 -15.18
C LEU A 108 4.21 -31.95 -16.17
#